data_AF-A0A1Z9SUV2-F1
#
_entry.id   AF-A0A1Z9SUV2-F1
#
_cell.length_a   1.000
_cell.length_b   1.000
_cell.length_c   1.000
_cell.angle_alpha   90.00
_cell.angle_beta   90.00
_cell.angle_gamma   90.00
#
_symmetry.space_group_name_H-M   'P 1'
#
loop_
_entity.id
_entity.type
_entity.pdbx_description
1 polymer ?
#
loop_
_entity_poly.entity_id
_entity_poly.type
_entity_poly.pdbx_seq_one_letter_code
_entity_poly.pdbx_strand_id
1 'polypeptide(L)'
;MASFKPALEQGPADQDTGLTNKFSCLSGRSPDCRFDGYYVSLYKHPAIVTAYNYKREIIMSKLLSISFRRIFIGLTALAAGLAAAQDIPWANSAEDVGMSSERLQRINTVMQRHIDAGDIQGAVTVVARQGQLVHFETHGLMDVDNNRPMQEDSIFIMMSSTKPVLGVAAMMMIEEGLMRPEDPVSKYIPEFADMQVAVLKDKVMEQVSPYRVDPENPPAHRLVPAAREITIHDLLTHTSGLASGGLGTAVSQRPARDTDSDLASIIPQYADYALDFQPGSRWAYSPGVGLDVVARIIEIVSGQDFNDFLSERIFGPLQMNDTWFNVPPEYQNRRVVIEDRDMSRFFDRPPYKVLVCVRRPVQHSRRLSEV
;
A
#
# COMPACT_ATOMS: atom_id res chain seq x y z
N MET A 1 -16.48 -48.66 12.04
CA MET A 1 -17.63 -48.44 12.95
C MET A 1 -17.10 -48.04 14.31
N ALA A 2 -17.06 -46.75 14.61
CA ALA A 2 -17.10 -46.19 15.96
C ALA A 2 -17.25 -44.67 15.78
N SER A 3 -18.45 -44.20 16.09
CA SER A 3 -18.93 -42.83 15.94
C SER A 3 -18.64 -42.07 17.22
N PHE A 4 -18.13 -40.84 17.12
CA PHE A 4 -18.09 -39.88 18.23
C PHE A 4 -18.81 -38.59 17.81
N LYS A 5 -19.99 -38.38 18.40
CA LYS A 5 -20.71 -37.11 18.45
C LYS A 5 -20.13 -36.24 19.58
N PRO A 6 -20.09 -34.91 19.43
CA PRO A 6 -20.10 -34.00 20.57
C PRO A 6 -21.52 -33.54 20.88
N ALA A 7 -21.85 -33.51 22.18
CA ALA A 7 -23.11 -33.04 22.74
C ALA A 7 -23.15 -31.50 22.80
N LEU A 8 -24.34 -30.97 22.53
CA LEU A 8 -24.79 -29.61 22.80
C LEU A 8 -25.18 -29.50 24.27
N GLU A 9 -24.72 -28.44 24.96
CA GLU A 9 -25.41 -27.92 26.14
C GLU A 9 -25.41 -26.37 26.08
N GLN A 10 -26.62 -25.83 26.18
CA GLN A 10 -26.97 -24.41 26.21
C GLN A 10 -27.33 -23.98 27.63
N GLY A 11 -27.12 -22.70 27.93
CA GLY A 11 -27.85 -21.97 28.98
C GLY A 11 -27.17 -20.65 29.37
N PRO A 12 -27.91 -19.64 29.85
CA PRO A 12 -29.16 -19.12 29.29
C PRO A 12 -29.05 -17.62 28.94
N ALA A 13 -29.95 -17.19 28.05
CA ALA A 13 -30.27 -15.79 27.79
C ALA A 13 -31.19 -15.25 28.89
N ASP A 14 -30.99 -13.99 29.28
CA ASP A 14 -31.94 -13.23 30.09
C ASP A 14 -32.41 -12.02 29.29
N GLN A 15 -33.73 -11.90 29.14
CA GLN A 15 -34.44 -10.83 28.46
C GLN A 15 -35.32 -10.07 29.46
N ASP A 16 -35.35 -8.77 29.23
CA ASP A 16 -36.45 -7.83 29.41
C ASP A 16 -36.70 -7.19 30.79
N THR A 17 -36.67 -5.85 30.80
CA THR A 17 -37.89 -5.03 30.96
C THR A 17 -37.60 -3.53 30.76
N GLY A 18 -38.35 -2.88 29.87
CA GLY A 18 -39.02 -1.61 30.22
C GLY A 18 -38.48 -0.26 29.68
N LEU A 19 -38.77 0.03 28.40
CA LEU A 19 -39.49 1.24 27.92
C LEU A 19 -39.57 2.50 28.83
N THR A 20 -39.00 3.65 28.39
CA THR A 20 -39.68 4.92 27.98
C THR A 20 -38.80 6.19 28.08
N ASN A 21 -39.15 7.19 27.25
CA ASN A 21 -38.72 8.61 27.17
C ASN A 21 -37.55 8.91 26.23
N LYS A 22 -37.78 9.33 24.97
CA LYS A 22 -38.18 10.70 24.52
C LYS A 22 -37.46 11.83 25.26
N PHE A 23 -36.47 12.45 24.63
CA PHE A 23 -36.49 13.83 24.10
C PHE A 23 -35.07 14.31 23.79
N SER A 24 -34.84 14.67 22.53
CA SER A 24 -33.79 15.55 22.08
C SER A 24 -33.99 16.97 22.62
N CYS A 25 -32.92 17.67 23.03
CA CYS A 25 -32.67 19.07 22.65
C CYS A 25 -31.40 19.68 23.27
N LEU A 26 -30.70 20.44 22.41
CA LEU A 26 -30.04 21.73 22.64
C LEU A 26 -28.76 21.72 23.52
N SER A 27 -27.57 21.93 22.94
CA SER A 27 -27.01 23.22 22.48
C SER A 27 -26.90 24.28 23.58
N GLY A 28 -25.68 24.67 23.95
CA GLY A 28 -25.45 25.93 24.66
C GLY A 28 -24.25 25.89 25.62
N ARG A 29 -23.11 26.37 25.12
CA ARG A 29 -21.96 26.79 25.94
C ARG A 29 -22.38 27.91 26.89
N SER A 30 -21.76 28.00 28.07
CA SER A 30 -21.04 29.20 28.58
C SER A 30 -20.98 29.24 30.11
N PRO A 31 -19.89 29.77 30.71
CA PRO A 31 -19.65 29.80 32.14
C PRO A 31 -20.38 30.94 32.86
N ASP A 32 -20.55 30.75 34.18
CA ASP A 32 -20.86 31.70 35.25
C ASP A 32 -21.49 33.06 34.88
N CYS A 33 -22.80 33.16 35.12
CA CYS A 33 -23.54 34.42 35.22
C CYS A 33 -23.73 34.82 36.69
N ARG A 34 -23.29 36.03 37.04
CA ARG A 34 -23.93 36.86 38.08
C ARG A 34 -24.38 38.17 37.44
N PHE A 35 -25.57 38.60 37.82
CA PHE A 35 -26.23 39.85 37.45
C PHE A 35 -25.75 41.01 38.33
N ASP A 36 -25.70 42.22 37.76
CA ASP A 36 -26.50 43.38 38.18
C ASP A 36 -26.22 44.64 37.33
N GLY A 37 -27.28 45.41 37.06
CA GLY A 37 -27.21 46.88 36.97
C GLY A 37 -27.28 47.55 35.59
N TYR A 38 -28.38 48.28 35.37
CA TYR A 38 -28.75 49.13 34.22
C TYR A 38 -27.88 50.41 34.06
N TYR A 39 -27.78 50.98 32.84
CA TYR A 39 -28.28 52.33 32.45
C TYR A 39 -27.90 52.71 30.99
N VAL A 40 -28.82 53.42 30.33
CA VAL A 40 -28.74 54.03 28.99
C VAL A 40 -28.32 55.50 29.12
N SER A 41 -27.51 56.06 28.21
CA SER A 41 -27.66 57.46 27.75
C SER A 41 -26.85 57.80 26.48
N LEU A 42 -27.52 58.46 25.54
CA LEU A 42 -27.03 59.14 24.32
C LEU A 42 -26.53 60.55 24.67
N TYR A 43 -25.44 61.05 24.06
CA TYR A 43 -25.28 62.50 23.83
C TYR A 43 -24.33 62.85 22.64
N LYS A 44 -24.69 63.95 21.98
CA LYS A 44 -24.17 64.56 20.74
C LYS A 44 -22.86 65.39 20.94
N HIS A 45 -22.08 65.50 19.84
CA HIS A 45 -21.20 66.59 19.29
C HIS A 45 -21.22 68.02 19.92
N PRO A 46 -20.33 69.02 19.56
CA PRO A 46 -19.28 69.14 18.49
C PRO A 46 -18.00 70.01 18.82
N ALA A 47 -17.20 70.34 17.77
CA ALA A 47 -16.31 71.52 17.53
C ALA A 47 -14.77 71.31 17.71
N ILE A 48 -13.93 71.31 16.64
CA ILE A 48 -13.37 72.38 15.74
C ILE A 48 -12.09 73.04 16.31
N VAL A 49 -11.00 73.07 15.53
CA VAL A 49 -10.04 74.19 15.24
C VAL A 49 -8.74 73.65 14.58
N THR A 50 -8.66 73.85 13.25
CA THR A 50 -7.55 74.50 12.48
C THR A 50 -6.10 73.96 12.65
N ALA A 51 -5.55 73.18 11.72
CA ALA A 51 -4.92 73.52 10.43
C ALA A 51 -3.47 74.08 10.48
N TYR A 52 -2.66 73.56 9.55
CA TYR A 52 -1.39 74.05 8.99
C TYR A 52 -0.03 73.61 9.58
N ASN A 53 0.71 72.94 8.67
CA ASN A 53 2.17 72.90 8.45
C ASN A 53 2.99 71.66 8.88
N TYR A 54 3.11 70.75 7.90
CA TYR A 54 4.38 70.43 7.21
C TYR A 54 5.51 69.73 7.99
N LYS A 55 5.65 68.40 7.75
CA LYS A 55 6.83 67.71 7.19
C LYS A 55 6.79 66.24 7.60
N ARG A 56 6.71 65.32 6.62
CA ARG A 56 7.89 64.57 6.13
C ARG A 56 8.75 64.02 7.28
N GLU A 57 8.25 62.97 7.89
CA GLU A 57 8.94 61.84 8.53
C GLU A 57 7.83 61.03 9.23
N ILE A 58 8.01 59.73 9.49
CA ILE A 58 6.95 58.79 9.94
C ILE A 58 6.11 58.16 8.80
N ILE A 59 6.75 57.84 7.67
CA ILE A 59 6.35 56.67 6.84
C ILE A 59 7.62 55.86 6.57
N MET A 60 8.27 55.39 7.63
CA MET A 60 9.40 54.45 7.54
C MET A 60 9.66 53.65 8.82
N SER A 61 8.72 53.60 9.77
CA SER A 61 8.87 52.81 11.00
C SER A 61 7.69 51.89 11.34
N LYS A 62 6.66 51.81 10.49
CA LYS A 62 5.53 50.86 10.68
C LYS A 62 5.32 49.84 9.56
N LEU A 63 6.19 49.84 8.53
CA LEU A 63 6.18 48.81 7.48
C LEU A 63 7.32 47.78 7.62
N LEU A 64 8.19 47.94 8.62
CA LEU A 64 9.31 47.02 8.89
C LEU A 64 8.99 45.90 9.91
N SER A 65 7.82 45.92 10.56
CA SER A 65 7.43 44.88 11.53
C SER A 65 6.44 43.82 10.98
N ILE A 66 5.90 44.01 9.78
CA ILE A 66 4.96 43.06 9.15
C ILE A 66 5.69 42.12 8.16
N SER A 67 6.89 42.49 7.69
CA SER A 67 7.65 41.71 6.71
C SER A 67 8.55 40.62 7.32
N PHE A 68 8.85 40.65 8.62
CA PHE A 68 9.68 39.62 9.25
C PHE A 68 8.90 38.40 9.76
N ARG A 69 7.59 38.54 10.04
CA ARG A 69 6.77 37.43 10.55
C ARG A 69 6.22 36.49 9.46
N ARG A 70 6.17 36.92 8.19
CA ARG A 70 5.77 36.06 7.07
C ARG A 70 6.93 35.32 6.42
N ILE A 71 8.15 35.86 6.52
CA ILE A 71 9.37 35.18 6.04
C ILE A 71 9.74 34.02 6.97
N PHE A 72 9.51 34.13 8.29
CA PHE A 72 9.81 33.04 9.23
C PHE A 72 8.84 31.85 9.16
N ILE A 73 7.57 32.07 8.78
CA ILE A 73 6.59 30.98 8.58
C ILE A 73 6.80 30.30 7.22
N GLY A 74 7.26 31.03 6.19
CA GLY A 74 7.64 30.44 4.91
C GLY A 74 8.91 29.58 4.97
N LEU A 75 9.90 29.97 5.77
CA LEU A 75 11.14 29.21 5.96
C LEU A 75 11.01 28.00 6.91
N THR A 76 10.03 27.99 7.81
CA THR A 76 9.75 26.80 8.65
C THR A 76 8.86 25.78 7.94
N ALA A 77 8.01 26.21 6.99
CA ALA A 77 7.25 25.31 6.13
C ALA A 77 8.09 24.63 5.03
N LEU A 78 9.22 25.22 4.63
CA LEU A 78 10.16 24.58 3.69
C LEU A 78 11.09 23.54 4.36
N ALA A 79 11.11 23.48 5.70
CA ALA A 79 11.82 22.48 6.47
C ALA A 79 10.94 21.28 6.86
N ALA A 80 9.71 21.21 6.34
CA ALA A 80 8.87 20.03 6.43
C ALA A 80 9.44 18.92 5.55
N GLY A 81 10.42 18.19 6.10
CA GLY A 81 10.67 16.79 5.75
C GLY A 81 11.21 16.53 4.34
N LEU A 82 12.39 17.06 4.02
CA LEU A 82 13.34 16.19 3.32
C LEU A 82 13.75 15.12 4.33
N ALA A 83 12.89 14.11 4.52
CA ALA A 83 13.29 12.84 5.10
C ALA A 83 14.23 12.20 4.08
N ALA A 84 15.46 12.70 4.01
CA ALA A 84 16.52 12.04 3.27
C ALA A 84 16.67 10.67 3.90
N ALA A 85 16.61 9.61 3.09
CA ALA A 85 16.79 8.27 3.62
C ALA A 85 18.10 8.22 4.43
N GLN A 86 17.96 8.00 5.73
CA GLN A 86 19.09 7.69 6.58
C GLN A 86 19.37 6.19 6.43
N ASP A 87 20.65 5.84 6.34
CA ASP A 87 21.05 4.45 6.44
C ASP A 87 20.59 3.87 7.76
N ILE A 88 20.24 2.58 7.74
CA ILE A 88 19.89 1.88 8.97
C ILE A 88 21.22 1.58 9.69
N PRO A 89 21.52 2.23 10.84
CA PRO A 89 22.77 1.99 11.53
C PRO A 89 22.82 0.56 12.07
N TRP A 90 24.02 0.02 12.24
CA TRP A 90 24.19 -1.22 12.99
C TRP A 90 23.95 -0.99 14.48
N ALA A 91 23.34 -1.99 15.15
CA ALA A 91 23.34 -2.07 16.60
C ALA A 91 24.77 -2.36 17.09
N ASN A 92 25.14 -1.86 18.27
CA ASN A 92 26.46 -2.16 18.84
C ASN A 92 26.57 -3.66 19.17
N SER A 93 25.56 -4.20 19.83
CA SER A 93 25.32 -5.64 20.03
C SER A 93 23.85 -5.99 19.77
N ALA A 94 23.53 -7.28 19.62
CA ALA A 94 22.14 -7.72 19.52
C ALA A 94 21.38 -7.45 20.83
N GLU A 95 22.07 -7.59 21.97
CA GLU A 95 21.53 -7.41 23.31
C GLU A 95 21.10 -5.96 23.57
N ASP A 96 21.79 -4.97 22.99
CA ASP A 96 21.44 -3.55 23.13
C ASP A 96 20.04 -3.23 22.59
N VAL A 97 19.60 -3.96 21.57
CA VAL A 97 18.23 -3.85 21.02
C VAL A 97 17.34 -5.02 21.51
N GLY A 98 17.74 -5.68 22.60
CA GLY A 98 16.99 -6.73 23.28
C GLY A 98 16.90 -8.06 22.55
N MET A 99 17.82 -8.34 21.62
CA MET A 99 17.92 -9.61 20.90
C MET A 99 19.07 -10.45 21.45
N SER A 100 19.10 -11.75 21.12
CA SER A 100 20.15 -12.67 21.57
C SER A 100 21.08 -12.98 20.41
N SER A 101 22.36 -12.67 20.57
CA SER A 101 23.41 -12.97 19.58
C SER A 101 23.48 -14.47 19.28
N GLU A 102 23.41 -15.32 20.32
CA GLU A 102 23.39 -16.79 20.17
C GLU A 102 22.20 -17.27 19.33
N ARG A 103 21.01 -16.69 19.52
CA ARG A 103 19.82 -17.10 18.76
C ARG A 103 19.85 -16.62 17.31
N LEU A 104 20.45 -15.47 17.03
CA LEU A 104 20.63 -14.96 15.67
C LEU A 104 21.48 -15.91 14.82
N GLN A 105 22.54 -16.49 15.39
CA GLN A 105 23.39 -17.47 14.70
C GLN A 105 22.63 -18.72 14.21
N ARG A 106 21.46 -19.02 14.78
CA ARG A 106 20.62 -20.14 14.33
C ARG A 106 20.04 -19.91 12.93
N ILE A 107 19.95 -18.67 12.46
CA ILE A 107 19.55 -18.33 11.09
C ILE A 107 20.48 -19.03 10.10
N ASN A 108 21.80 -18.92 10.31
CA ASN A 108 22.82 -19.51 9.43
C ASN A 108 22.68 -21.03 9.37
N THR A 109 22.45 -21.66 10.52
CA THR A 109 22.21 -23.10 10.59
C THR A 109 20.97 -23.53 9.80
N VAL A 110 19.87 -22.76 9.88
CA VAL A 110 18.63 -23.08 9.16
C VAL A 110 18.79 -22.84 7.66
N MET A 111 19.42 -21.73 7.25
CA MET A 111 19.68 -21.45 5.83
C MET A 111 20.60 -22.51 5.22
N GLN A 112 21.68 -22.89 5.92
CA GLN A 112 22.57 -23.94 5.44
C GLN A 112 21.85 -25.29 5.30
N ARG A 113 20.98 -25.65 6.25
CA ARG A 113 20.18 -26.90 6.13
C ARG A 113 19.28 -26.91 4.89
N HIS A 114 18.64 -25.79 4.56
CA HIS A 114 17.82 -25.71 3.35
C HIS A 114 18.67 -25.77 2.07
N ILE A 115 19.89 -25.21 2.09
CA ILE A 115 20.84 -25.33 0.99
C ILE A 115 21.30 -26.78 0.82
N ASP A 116 21.74 -27.43 1.91
CA ASP A 116 22.20 -28.82 1.89
C ASP A 116 21.09 -29.79 1.45
N ALA A 117 19.83 -29.47 1.76
CA ALA A 117 18.66 -30.24 1.36
C ALA A 117 18.22 -29.98 -0.09
N GLY A 118 18.76 -28.95 -0.76
CA GLY A 118 18.34 -28.54 -2.10
C GLY A 118 16.99 -27.82 -2.14
N ASP A 119 16.48 -27.32 -0.99
CA ASP A 119 15.23 -26.56 -0.93
C ASP A 119 15.40 -25.15 -1.51
N ILE A 120 16.58 -24.55 -1.34
CA ILE A 120 16.97 -23.24 -1.87
C ILE A 120 18.43 -23.29 -2.35
N GLN A 121 18.76 -22.55 -3.41
CA GLN A 121 20.15 -22.39 -3.86
C GLN A 121 20.97 -21.41 -3.00
N GLY A 122 20.29 -20.48 -2.33
CA GLY A 122 20.93 -19.39 -1.59
C GLY A 122 19.93 -18.38 -1.05
N ALA A 123 20.40 -17.50 -0.18
CA ALA A 123 19.58 -16.49 0.48
C ALA A 123 20.41 -15.28 0.91
N VAL A 124 19.73 -14.15 1.07
CA VAL A 124 20.22 -13.00 1.81
C VAL A 124 19.27 -12.77 2.99
N THR A 125 19.80 -12.72 4.20
CA THR A 125 18.99 -12.58 5.43
C THR A 125 19.32 -11.29 6.15
N VAL A 126 18.29 -10.54 6.54
CA VAL A 126 18.43 -9.25 7.24
C VAL A 126 17.50 -9.25 8.44
N VAL A 127 18.00 -8.81 9.60
CA VAL A 127 17.16 -8.53 10.78
C VAL A 127 17.48 -7.13 11.29
N ALA A 128 16.44 -6.34 11.47
CA ALA A 128 16.52 -5.02 12.08
C ALA A 128 15.54 -4.92 13.25
N ARG A 129 15.94 -4.23 14.32
CA ARG A 129 15.08 -3.94 15.47
C ARG A 129 15.42 -2.56 16.03
N GLN A 130 14.38 -1.82 16.45
CA GLN A 130 14.51 -0.46 16.96
C GLN A 130 15.28 0.48 16.00
N GLY A 131 15.08 0.30 14.69
CA GLY A 131 15.76 1.09 13.67
C GLY A 131 17.25 0.77 13.50
N GLN A 132 17.74 -0.35 14.02
CA GLN A 132 19.14 -0.77 13.88
C GLN A 132 19.26 -2.18 13.29
N LEU A 133 20.24 -2.40 12.41
CA LEU A 133 20.60 -3.72 11.91
C LEU A 133 21.30 -4.54 12.99
N VAL A 134 20.89 -5.79 13.12
CA VAL A 134 21.52 -6.76 14.04
C VAL A 134 22.07 -7.99 13.35
N HIS A 135 21.60 -8.26 12.14
CA HIS A 135 21.99 -9.41 11.33
C HIS A 135 21.91 -9.03 9.86
N PHE A 136 22.95 -9.34 9.10
CA PHE A 136 22.97 -9.25 7.65
C PHE A 136 23.97 -10.26 7.11
N GLU A 137 23.47 -11.33 6.47
CA GLU A 137 24.32 -12.40 5.97
C GLU A 137 23.83 -12.95 4.63
N THR A 138 24.79 -13.47 3.85
CA THR A 138 24.56 -14.13 2.56
C THR A 138 24.85 -15.63 2.68
N HIS A 139 24.05 -16.46 2.02
CA HIS A 139 24.20 -17.91 2.01
C HIS A 139 24.07 -18.45 0.58
N GLY A 140 24.86 -19.49 0.26
CA GLY A 140 24.73 -20.22 -1.00
C GLY A 140 25.10 -19.43 -2.25
N LEU A 141 24.45 -19.75 -3.37
CA LEU A 141 24.78 -19.28 -4.70
C LEU A 141 23.66 -18.40 -5.29
N MET A 142 24.04 -17.31 -5.96
CA MET A 142 23.11 -16.53 -6.80
C MET A 142 22.96 -17.11 -8.21
N ASP A 143 23.85 -18.01 -8.61
CA ASP A 143 23.89 -18.63 -9.94
C ASP A 143 24.61 -19.98 -9.80
N VAL A 144 23.82 -21.06 -9.86
CA VAL A 144 24.30 -22.42 -9.57
C VAL A 144 25.17 -22.94 -10.71
N ASP A 145 24.71 -22.78 -11.95
CA ASP A 145 25.41 -23.26 -13.16
C ASP A 145 26.81 -22.67 -13.30
N ASN A 146 26.99 -21.41 -12.91
CA ASN A 146 28.27 -20.71 -12.97
C ASN A 146 29.01 -20.68 -11.61
N ASN A 147 28.49 -21.37 -10.60
CA ASN A 147 29.04 -21.41 -9.24
C ASN A 147 29.35 -20.01 -8.66
N ARG A 148 28.44 -19.06 -8.82
CA ARG A 148 28.63 -17.68 -8.34
C ARG A 148 28.01 -17.51 -6.95
N PRO A 149 28.80 -17.08 -5.95
CA PRO A 149 28.31 -16.91 -4.58
C PRO A 149 27.29 -15.77 -4.49
N MET A 150 26.29 -15.96 -3.63
CA MET A 150 25.32 -14.93 -3.29
C MET A 150 26.02 -13.68 -2.75
N GLN A 151 25.56 -12.50 -3.15
CA GLN A 151 26.10 -11.21 -2.71
C GLN A 151 25.07 -10.44 -1.87
N GLU A 152 25.53 -9.56 -1.01
CA GLU A 152 24.68 -8.69 -0.18
C GLU A 152 23.75 -7.81 -1.04
N ASP A 153 24.19 -7.46 -2.25
CA ASP A 153 23.49 -6.60 -3.18
C ASP A 153 22.89 -7.36 -4.37
N SER A 154 22.75 -8.69 -4.26
CA SER A 154 22.10 -9.54 -5.26
C SER A 154 20.62 -9.16 -5.43
N ILE A 155 20.20 -9.03 -6.68
CA ILE A 155 18.90 -8.51 -7.11
C ILE A 155 17.88 -9.65 -7.23
N PHE A 156 16.76 -9.55 -6.50
CA PHE A 156 15.71 -10.57 -6.43
C PHE A 156 14.40 -10.12 -7.10
N ILE A 157 13.80 -11.04 -7.85
CA ILE A 157 12.45 -10.87 -8.42
C ILE A 157 11.43 -10.93 -7.28
N MET A 158 10.77 -9.82 -6.96
CA MET A 158 9.92 -9.72 -5.77
C MET A 158 8.56 -10.40 -5.92
N MET A 159 8.09 -10.60 -7.15
CA MET A 159 6.74 -11.11 -7.42
C MET A 159 5.67 -10.36 -6.61
N SER A 160 4.87 -11.07 -5.82
CA SER A 160 3.79 -10.47 -5.03
C SER A 160 4.28 -9.62 -3.85
N SER A 161 5.57 -9.64 -3.51
CA SER A 161 6.15 -8.66 -2.56
C SER A 161 6.19 -7.24 -3.12
N THR A 162 5.79 -7.03 -4.38
CA THR A 162 5.47 -5.71 -4.96
C THR A 162 4.21 -5.08 -4.36
N LYS A 163 3.25 -5.88 -3.90
CA LYS A 163 1.91 -5.40 -3.50
C LYS A 163 1.93 -4.39 -2.35
N PRO A 164 2.76 -4.53 -1.30
CA PRO A 164 2.88 -3.50 -0.27
C PRO A 164 3.37 -2.15 -0.81
N VAL A 165 4.25 -2.13 -1.81
CA VAL A 165 4.71 -0.88 -2.46
C VAL A 165 3.55 -0.20 -3.19
N LEU A 166 2.75 -0.97 -3.94
CA LEU A 166 1.52 -0.48 -4.55
C LEU A 166 0.51 0.00 -3.49
N GLY A 167 0.40 -0.71 -2.36
CA GLY A 167 -0.42 -0.30 -1.23
C GLY A 167 -0.03 1.06 -0.68
N VAL A 168 1.28 1.31 -0.49
CA VAL A 168 1.78 2.64 -0.08
C VAL A 168 1.41 3.70 -1.14
N ALA A 169 1.63 3.43 -2.42
CA ALA A 169 1.27 4.35 -3.50
C ALA A 169 -0.24 4.69 -3.49
N ALA A 170 -1.09 3.69 -3.30
CA ALA A 170 -2.54 3.88 -3.17
C ALA A 170 -2.88 4.72 -1.93
N MET A 171 -2.26 4.44 -0.78
CA MET A 171 -2.49 5.22 0.44
C MET A 171 -2.06 6.68 0.27
N MET A 172 -0.98 6.98 -0.46
CA MET A 172 -0.58 8.36 -0.77
C MET A 172 -1.67 9.10 -1.56
N MET A 173 -2.25 8.46 -2.59
CA MET A 173 -3.35 9.08 -3.36
C MET A 173 -4.64 9.25 -2.54
N ILE A 174 -4.87 8.37 -1.56
CA ILE A 174 -5.98 8.52 -0.61
C ILE A 174 -5.73 9.70 0.35
N GLU A 175 -4.53 9.81 0.92
CA GLU A 175 -4.16 10.90 1.83
C GLU A 175 -4.20 12.27 1.14
N GLU A 176 -3.83 12.34 -0.13
CA GLU A 176 -3.92 13.55 -0.96
C GLU A 176 -5.36 13.88 -1.39
N GLY A 177 -6.33 13.01 -1.09
CA GLY A 177 -7.74 13.19 -1.43
C GLY A 177 -8.06 13.01 -2.91
N LEU A 178 -7.15 12.41 -3.68
CA LEU A 178 -7.29 12.13 -5.11
C LEU A 178 -8.17 10.90 -5.39
N MET A 179 -8.24 9.96 -4.43
CA MET A 179 -9.20 8.86 -4.45
C MET A 179 -9.66 8.48 -3.04
N ARG A 180 -10.75 7.73 -2.92
CA ARG A 180 -11.29 7.22 -1.65
C ARG A 180 -11.44 5.70 -1.68
N PRO A 181 -11.30 5.01 -0.55
CA PRO A 181 -11.56 3.58 -0.47
C PRO A 181 -12.95 3.18 -0.98
N GLU A 182 -13.96 4.02 -0.78
CA GLU A 182 -15.36 3.77 -1.17
C GLU A 182 -15.68 4.17 -2.61
N ASP A 183 -14.75 4.84 -3.30
CA ASP A 183 -14.99 5.20 -4.69
C ASP A 183 -15.19 3.93 -5.53
N PRO A 184 -16.24 3.89 -6.38
CA PRO A 184 -16.38 2.82 -7.33
C PRO A 184 -15.28 2.90 -8.39
N VAL A 185 -14.82 1.75 -8.88
CA VAL A 185 -13.80 1.68 -9.94
C VAL A 185 -14.27 2.40 -11.21
N SER A 186 -15.56 2.30 -11.54
CA SER A 186 -16.18 2.95 -12.71
C SER A 186 -16.03 4.48 -12.73
N LYS A 187 -15.84 5.11 -11.56
CA LYS A 187 -15.54 6.55 -11.45
C LYS A 187 -14.28 6.92 -12.24
N TYR A 188 -13.32 6.01 -12.31
CA TYR A 188 -12.02 6.21 -12.96
C TYR A 188 -11.92 5.44 -14.27
N ILE A 189 -12.52 4.26 -14.35
CA ILE A 189 -12.47 3.35 -15.51
C ILE A 189 -13.90 2.90 -15.81
N PRO A 190 -14.69 3.71 -16.57
CA PRO A 190 -16.14 3.52 -16.74
C PRO A 190 -16.55 2.14 -17.28
N GLU A 191 -15.66 1.44 -17.97
CA GLU A 191 -15.87 0.10 -18.49
C GLU A 191 -16.22 -0.90 -17.38
N PHE A 192 -15.73 -0.69 -16.15
CA PHE A 192 -16.05 -1.53 -14.99
C PHE A 192 -17.46 -1.30 -14.41
N ALA A 193 -18.30 -0.48 -15.05
CA ALA A 193 -19.72 -0.39 -14.72
C ALA A 193 -20.44 -1.71 -15.06
N ASP A 194 -21.52 -2.01 -14.34
CA ASP A 194 -22.46 -3.11 -14.66
C ASP A 194 -21.86 -4.54 -14.76
N MET A 195 -20.72 -4.76 -14.08
CA MET A 195 -20.05 -6.06 -14.00
C MET A 195 -21.02 -7.19 -13.63
N GLN A 196 -20.82 -8.36 -14.23
CA GLN A 196 -21.59 -9.56 -13.94
C GLN A 196 -20.81 -10.51 -13.03
N VAL A 197 -21.51 -11.36 -12.27
CA VAL A 197 -20.95 -12.42 -11.44
C VAL A 197 -21.35 -13.77 -12.03
N ALA A 198 -20.38 -14.67 -12.21
CA ALA A 198 -20.66 -16.05 -12.62
C ALA A 198 -21.02 -16.91 -11.41
N VAL A 199 -22.17 -17.59 -11.48
CA VAL A 199 -22.68 -18.47 -10.42
C VAL A 199 -23.10 -19.82 -10.99
N LEU A 200 -23.11 -20.86 -10.15
CA LEU A 200 -23.56 -22.18 -10.55
C LEU A 200 -25.03 -22.15 -11.02
N LYS A 201 -25.30 -22.79 -12.16
CA LYS A 201 -26.62 -22.79 -12.80
C LYS A 201 -27.70 -23.38 -11.89
N ASP A 202 -27.40 -24.50 -11.25
CA ASP A 202 -28.37 -25.27 -10.45
C ASP A 202 -28.53 -24.76 -9.01
N LYS A 203 -27.69 -23.81 -8.58
CA LYS A 203 -27.70 -23.20 -7.24
C LYS A 203 -28.26 -21.79 -7.26
N VAL A 204 -29.50 -21.66 -7.74
CA VAL A 204 -30.11 -20.35 -8.03
C VAL A 204 -30.21 -19.46 -6.79
N MET A 205 -30.66 -20.00 -5.66
CA MET A 205 -30.88 -19.24 -4.42
C MET A 205 -29.59 -18.84 -3.71
N GLU A 206 -28.54 -19.66 -3.83
CA GLU A 206 -27.28 -19.44 -3.12
C GLU A 206 -26.36 -18.46 -3.88
N GLN A 207 -26.49 -18.36 -5.21
CA GLN A 207 -25.65 -17.50 -6.08
C GLN A 207 -24.14 -17.71 -5.83
N VAL A 208 -23.74 -18.97 -5.71
CA VAL A 208 -22.37 -19.34 -5.33
C VAL A 208 -21.52 -19.70 -6.55
N SER A 209 -20.28 -19.23 -6.53
CA SER A 209 -19.16 -19.77 -7.32
C SER A 209 -18.27 -20.59 -6.40
N PRO A 210 -17.73 -21.74 -6.87
CA PRO A 210 -16.60 -22.39 -6.21
C PRO A 210 -15.41 -21.43 -6.02
N TYR A 211 -14.56 -21.73 -5.05
CA TYR A 211 -13.37 -20.92 -4.74
C TYR A 211 -12.29 -21.06 -5.81
N ARG A 212 -12.19 -22.26 -6.40
CA ARG A 212 -11.36 -22.53 -7.58
C ARG A 212 -12.14 -23.35 -8.58
N VAL A 213 -11.96 -23.04 -9.86
CA VAL A 213 -12.54 -23.76 -10.98
C VAL A 213 -11.45 -24.03 -12.01
N ASP A 214 -11.46 -25.24 -12.56
CA ASP A 214 -10.62 -25.60 -13.70
C ASP A 214 -11.20 -24.94 -14.97
N PRO A 215 -10.45 -24.06 -15.66
CA PRO A 215 -10.92 -23.42 -16.88
C PRO A 215 -11.11 -24.38 -18.06
N GLU A 216 -10.52 -25.58 -18.05
CA GLU A 216 -10.70 -26.56 -19.14
C GLU A 216 -12.08 -27.24 -19.09
N ASN A 217 -12.70 -27.28 -17.91
CA ASN A 217 -14.00 -27.90 -17.71
C ASN A 217 -14.84 -27.15 -16.65
N PRO A 218 -15.27 -25.91 -16.95
CA PRO A 218 -16.05 -25.13 -16.01
C PRO A 218 -17.46 -25.75 -15.86
N PRO A 219 -18.00 -25.83 -14.63
CA PRO A 219 -19.35 -26.33 -14.41
C PRO A 219 -20.40 -25.45 -15.10
N ALA A 220 -21.59 -26.00 -15.31
CA ALA A 220 -22.71 -25.26 -15.85
C ALA A 220 -23.00 -24.01 -15.00
N HIS A 221 -23.05 -22.85 -15.65
CA HIS A 221 -23.09 -21.56 -15.00
C HIS A 221 -24.14 -20.64 -15.61
N ARG A 222 -24.38 -19.53 -14.93
CA ARG A 222 -25.18 -18.40 -15.40
C ARG A 222 -24.57 -17.11 -14.85
N LEU A 223 -24.89 -15.99 -15.49
CA LEU A 223 -24.48 -14.67 -15.02
C LEU A 223 -25.60 -14.01 -14.22
N VAL A 224 -25.23 -13.26 -13.19
CA VAL A 224 -26.11 -12.34 -12.46
C VAL A 224 -25.44 -10.98 -12.34
N PRO A 225 -26.19 -9.88 -12.26
CA PRO A 225 -25.60 -8.58 -12.01
C PRO A 225 -24.83 -8.55 -10.69
N ALA A 226 -23.73 -7.81 -10.64
CA ALA A 226 -23.13 -7.42 -9.38
C ALA A 226 -24.14 -6.59 -8.57
N ALA A 227 -24.30 -6.91 -7.28
CA ALA A 227 -25.25 -6.25 -6.39
C ALA A 227 -24.83 -4.82 -6.03
N ARG A 228 -23.54 -4.52 -6.21
CA ARG A 228 -22.92 -3.21 -6.11
C ARG A 228 -21.66 -3.20 -6.96
N GLU A 229 -21.16 -2.01 -7.27
CA GLU A 229 -19.89 -1.84 -7.96
C GLU A 229 -18.70 -2.24 -7.08
N ILE A 230 -17.59 -2.60 -7.74
CA ILE A 230 -16.30 -2.83 -7.09
C ILE A 230 -15.77 -1.47 -6.61
N THR A 231 -15.26 -1.42 -5.38
CA THR A 231 -14.60 -0.22 -4.85
C THR A 231 -13.09 -0.37 -4.80
N ILE A 232 -12.37 0.75 -4.59
CA ILE A 232 -10.92 0.74 -4.35
C ILE A 232 -10.57 -0.16 -3.15
N HIS A 233 -11.36 -0.08 -2.07
CA HIS A 233 -11.21 -0.94 -0.90
C HIS A 233 -11.25 -2.42 -1.30
N ASP A 234 -12.22 -2.84 -2.12
CA ASP A 234 -12.33 -4.24 -2.52
C ASP A 234 -11.13 -4.76 -3.29
N LEU A 235 -10.53 -3.91 -4.13
CA LEU A 235 -9.32 -4.26 -4.87
C LEU A 235 -8.14 -4.45 -3.91
N LEU A 236 -7.92 -3.49 -3.01
CA LEU A 236 -6.83 -3.51 -2.04
C LEU A 236 -6.96 -4.66 -1.02
N THR A 237 -8.18 -5.07 -0.69
CA THR A 237 -8.44 -6.15 0.28
C THR A 237 -8.72 -7.50 -0.36
N HIS A 238 -8.61 -7.64 -1.68
CA HIS A 238 -8.92 -8.88 -2.40
C HIS A 238 -10.35 -9.41 -2.14
N THR A 239 -11.32 -8.51 -2.12
CA THR A 239 -12.75 -8.80 -1.95
C THR A 239 -13.58 -8.38 -3.17
N SER A 240 -12.95 -8.10 -4.32
CA SER A 240 -13.63 -7.60 -5.52
C SER A 240 -14.36 -8.66 -6.35
N GLY A 241 -13.97 -9.94 -6.25
CA GLY A 241 -14.43 -10.97 -7.18
C GLY A 241 -13.63 -11.06 -8.48
N LEU A 242 -12.73 -10.12 -8.73
CA LEU A 242 -12.07 -10.00 -10.03
C LEU A 242 -10.89 -10.98 -10.16
N ALA A 243 -10.99 -11.91 -11.11
CA ALA A 243 -9.91 -12.81 -11.52
C ALA A 243 -9.21 -13.56 -10.34
N SER A 244 -10.00 -14.11 -9.41
CA SER A 244 -9.51 -14.79 -8.20
C SER A 244 -9.41 -16.33 -8.33
N GLY A 245 -9.69 -16.86 -9.51
CA GLY A 245 -9.60 -18.29 -9.84
C GLY A 245 -10.91 -19.07 -9.71
N GLY A 246 -12.01 -18.38 -9.42
CA GLY A 246 -13.35 -18.98 -9.37
C GLY A 246 -13.98 -19.15 -10.76
N LEU A 247 -15.30 -19.27 -10.77
CA LEU A 247 -16.08 -19.54 -11.97
C LEU A 247 -16.00 -18.40 -12.99
N GLY A 248 -16.04 -17.15 -12.52
CA GLY A 248 -15.94 -15.97 -13.38
C GLY A 248 -14.61 -15.92 -14.13
N THR A 249 -13.52 -16.22 -13.42
CA THR A 249 -12.17 -16.37 -13.98
C THR A 249 -12.13 -17.49 -15.01
N ALA A 250 -12.74 -18.64 -14.71
CA ALA A 250 -12.70 -19.82 -15.56
C ALA A 250 -13.47 -19.65 -16.88
N VAL A 251 -14.54 -18.85 -16.89
CA VAL A 251 -15.39 -18.62 -18.07
C VAL A 251 -15.00 -17.36 -18.85
N SER A 252 -14.14 -16.51 -18.29
CA SER A 252 -13.67 -15.28 -18.93
C SER A 252 -12.39 -15.53 -19.71
N GLN A 253 -12.26 -14.90 -20.88
CA GLN A 253 -11.03 -14.96 -21.65
C GLN A 253 -10.04 -13.92 -21.13
N ARG A 254 -8.82 -14.34 -20.85
CA ARG A 254 -7.76 -13.42 -20.41
C ARG A 254 -7.22 -12.63 -21.61
N PRO A 255 -7.26 -11.29 -21.57
CA PRO A 255 -6.60 -10.46 -22.57
C PRO A 255 -5.14 -10.87 -22.74
N ALA A 256 -4.71 -10.96 -24.00
CA ALA A 256 -3.30 -11.06 -24.32
C ALA A 256 -2.57 -9.82 -23.77
N ARG A 257 -1.42 -10.04 -23.13
CA ARG A 257 -0.55 -8.95 -22.70
C ARG A 257 0.70 -8.98 -23.56
N ASP A 258 0.63 -8.33 -24.70
CA ASP A 258 1.74 -8.23 -25.65
C ASP A 258 2.92 -7.46 -25.04
N THR A 259 4.08 -7.48 -25.69
CA THR A 259 5.29 -6.82 -25.21
C THR A 259 5.16 -5.31 -25.11
N ASP A 260 4.22 -4.72 -25.86
CA ASP A 260 4.04 -3.27 -25.97
C ASP A 260 2.79 -2.78 -25.21
N SER A 261 2.08 -3.68 -24.54
CA SER A 261 0.84 -3.33 -23.85
C SER A 261 1.10 -2.61 -22.52
N ASP A 262 0.44 -1.49 -22.32
CA ASP A 262 0.45 -0.71 -21.07
C ASP A 262 -0.80 -0.98 -20.20
N LEU A 263 -0.83 -0.38 -19.00
CA LEU A 263 -2.00 -0.48 -18.13
C LEU A 263 -3.23 0.19 -18.76
N ALA A 264 -3.04 1.28 -19.49
CA ALA A 264 -4.13 2.02 -20.14
C ALA A 264 -4.90 1.18 -21.16
N SER A 265 -4.20 0.35 -21.94
CA SER A 265 -4.78 -0.51 -22.98
C SER A 265 -5.34 -1.82 -22.44
N ILE A 266 -4.70 -2.44 -21.46
CA ILE A 266 -5.11 -3.75 -20.95
C ILE A 266 -6.25 -3.65 -19.93
N ILE A 267 -6.17 -2.69 -19.01
CA ILE A 267 -7.06 -2.70 -17.84
C ILE A 267 -8.54 -2.57 -18.17
N PRO A 268 -8.96 -1.70 -19.11
CA PRO A 268 -10.37 -1.63 -19.52
C PRO A 268 -10.91 -2.97 -20.04
N GLN A 269 -10.09 -3.81 -20.67
CA GLN A 269 -10.52 -5.12 -21.19
C GLN A 269 -10.88 -6.11 -20.07
N TYR A 270 -10.43 -5.88 -18.84
CA TYR A 270 -10.87 -6.71 -17.70
C TYR A 270 -12.30 -6.42 -17.23
N ALA A 271 -12.97 -5.41 -17.80
CA ALA A 271 -14.41 -5.22 -17.61
C ALA A 271 -15.25 -6.36 -18.23
N ASP A 272 -14.73 -7.04 -19.26
CA ASP A 272 -15.42 -8.19 -19.88
C ASP A 272 -15.38 -9.45 -19.00
N TYR A 273 -14.65 -9.41 -17.87
CA TYR A 273 -14.64 -10.54 -16.94
C TYR A 273 -15.95 -10.65 -16.18
N ALA A 274 -16.46 -11.87 -16.10
CA ALA A 274 -17.37 -12.21 -15.03
C ALA A 274 -16.59 -12.29 -13.70
N LEU A 275 -17.13 -11.70 -12.65
CA LEU A 275 -16.64 -11.81 -11.29
C LEU A 275 -16.88 -13.21 -10.75
N ASP A 276 -15.97 -13.66 -9.91
CA ASP A 276 -16.05 -14.95 -9.21
C ASP A 276 -17.03 -14.92 -8.04
N PHE A 277 -17.39 -13.74 -7.55
CA PHE A 277 -18.31 -13.56 -6.43
C PHE A 277 -18.76 -12.10 -6.35
N GLN A 278 -19.82 -11.86 -5.58
CA GLN A 278 -20.33 -10.51 -5.34
C GLN A 278 -19.28 -9.64 -4.63
N PRO A 279 -19.00 -8.41 -5.08
CA PRO A 279 -18.04 -7.53 -4.42
C PRO A 279 -18.30 -7.39 -2.91
N GLY A 280 -17.26 -7.58 -2.09
CA GLY A 280 -17.29 -7.54 -0.62
C GLY A 280 -17.86 -8.77 0.08
N SER A 281 -18.37 -9.77 -0.64
CA SER A 281 -19.04 -10.93 -0.03
C SER A 281 -18.08 -12.01 0.50
N ARG A 282 -16.84 -12.05 -0.01
CA ARG A 282 -15.80 -12.98 0.46
C ARG A 282 -14.41 -12.42 0.18
N TRP A 283 -13.40 -13.03 0.80
CA TRP A 283 -12.00 -12.82 0.45
C TRP A 283 -11.53 -13.92 -0.51
N ALA A 284 -10.92 -13.53 -1.63
CA ALA A 284 -10.13 -14.42 -2.45
C ALA A 284 -9.04 -13.67 -3.20
N TYR A 285 -7.81 -14.16 -3.05
CA TYR A 285 -6.64 -13.53 -3.63
C TYR A 285 -6.74 -13.39 -5.15
N SER A 286 -6.74 -12.14 -5.63
CA SER A 286 -6.60 -11.80 -7.05
C SER A 286 -5.11 -11.56 -7.32
N PRO A 287 -4.41 -12.50 -7.98
CA PRO A 287 -2.94 -12.49 -8.01
C PRO A 287 -2.33 -11.32 -8.80
N GLY A 288 -3.10 -10.72 -9.72
CA GLY A 288 -2.63 -9.60 -10.55
C GLY A 288 -3.72 -8.58 -10.88
N VAL A 289 -4.81 -9.02 -11.53
CA VAL A 289 -5.80 -8.11 -12.15
C VAL A 289 -6.34 -7.07 -11.17
N GLY A 290 -6.77 -7.47 -9.98
CA GLY A 290 -7.35 -6.52 -9.02
C GLY A 290 -6.42 -5.38 -8.64
N LEU A 291 -5.13 -5.64 -8.48
CA LEU A 291 -4.17 -4.59 -8.11
C LEU A 291 -3.61 -3.85 -9.34
N ASP A 292 -3.55 -4.49 -10.51
CA ASP A 292 -3.22 -3.78 -11.76
C ASP A 292 -4.28 -2.70 -12.06
N VAL A 293 -5.54 -2.92 -11.70
CA VAL A 293 -6.60 -1.90 -11.76
C VAL A 293 -6.28 -0.72 -10.84
N VAL A 294 -5.83 -0.97 -9.60
CA VAL A 294 -5.42 0.10 -8.68
C VAL A 294 -4.25 0.90 -9.25
N ALA A 295 -3.25 0.21 -9.81
CA ALA A 295 -2.11 0.87 -10.46
C ALA A 295 -2.59 1.79 -11.60
N ARG A 296 -3.53 1.33 -12.43
CA ARG A 296 -4.10 2.17 -13.49
C ARG A 296 -4.85 3.38 -12.96
N ILE A 297 -5.58 3.24 -11.86
CA ILE A 297 -6.27 4.37 -11.21
C ILE A 297 -5.25 5.39 -10.69
N ILE A 298 -4.13 4.93 -10.13
CA ILE A 298 -3.02 5.81 -9.73
C ILE A 298 -2.48 6.60 -10.93
N GLU A 299 -2.32 5.98 -12.10
CA GLU A 299 -1.90 6.71 -13.31
C GLU A 299 -2.89 7.81 -13.70
N ILE A 300 -4.20 7.49 -13.64
CA ILE A 300 -5.26 8.43 -13.98
C ILE A 300 -5.27 9.64 -13.03
N VAL A 301 -5.20 9.40 -11.72
CA VAL A 301 -5.34 10.48 -10.73
C VAL A 301 -4.05 11.27 -10.51
N SER A 302 -2.89 10.67 -10.74
CA SER A 302 -1.58 11.35 -10.66
C SER A 302 -1.17 12.02 -11.96
N GLY A 303 -1.68 11.55 -13.10
CA GLY A 303 -1.24 11.98 -14.43
C GLY A 303 0.15 11.49 -14.82
N GLN A 304 0.70 10.49 -14.11
CA GLN A 304 2.02 9.90 -14.35
C GLN A 304 1.90 8.41 -14.66
N ASP A 305 2.85 7.86 -15.40
CA ASP A 305 2.98 6.41 -15.54
C ASP A 305 3.30 5.78 -14.18
N PHE A 306 2.78 4.58 -13.90
CA PHE A 306 2.87 4.00 -12.56
C PHE A 306 4.32 3.75 -12.11
N ASN A 307 5.20 3.36 -13.04
CA ASN A 307 6.63 3.19 -12.78
C ASN A 307 7.31 4.51 -12.37
N ASP A 308 6.97 5.60 -13.05
CA ASP A 308 7.57 6.90 -12.82
C ASP A 308 7.06 7.49 -11.50
N PHE A 309 5.77 7.31 -11.21
CA PHE A 309 5.18 7.63 -9.92
C PHE A 309 5.93 6.92 -8.78
N LEU A 310 6.14 5.60 -8.88
CA LEU A 310 6.87 4.85 -7.85
C LEU A 310 8.32 5.33 -7.71
N SER A 311 8.99 5.59 -8.84
CA SER A 311 10.36 6.07 -8.87
C SER A 311 10.51 7.43 -8.20
N GLU A 312 9.65 8.38 -8.53
CA GLU A 312 9.69 9.75 -8.00
C GLU A 312 9.20 9.83 -6.55
N ARG A 313 8.09 9.16 -6.25
CA ARG A 313 7.35 9.39 -4.99
C ARG A 313 7.75 8.43 -3.87
N ILE A 314 8.34 7.28 -4.19
CA ILE A 314 8.71 6.24 -3.21
C ILE A 314 10.20 5.92 -3.29
N PHE A 315 10.70 5.47 -4.44
CA PHE A 315 12.06 4.92 -4.53
C PHE A 315 13.13 5.99 -4.38
N GLY A 316 13.00 7.13 -5.05
CA GLY A 316 13.94 8.25 -4.95
C GLY A 316 14.08 8.77 -3.51
N PRO A 317 12.98 9.15 -2.84
CA PRO A 317 13.03 9.62 -1.44
C PRO A 317 13.61 8.59 -0.47
N LEU A 318 13.33 7.29 -0.69
CA LEU A 318 13.84 6.19 0.14
C LEU A 318 15.22 5.67 -0.28
N GLN A 319 15.84 6.26 -1.31
CA GLN A 319 17.11 5.82 -1.91
C GLN A 319 17.10 4.33 -2.30
N MET A 320 15.98 3.84 -2.80
CA MET A 320 15.81 2.47 -3.30
C MET A 320 16.34 2.34 -4.73
N ASN A 321 17.60 2.72 -4.95
CA ASN A 321 18.21 2.83 -6.28
C ASN A 321 18.35 1.49 -7.02
N ASP A 322 18.25 0.36 -6.30
CA ASP A 322 18.32 -0.98 -6.86
C ASP A 322 16.93 -1.61 -7.03
N THR A 323 15.91 -0.80 -7.35
CA THR A 323 14.51 -1.23 -7.47
C THR A 323 13.90 -0.85 -8.82
N TRP A 324 13.48 -1.83 -9.61
CA TRP A 324 12.96 -1.62 -10.96
C TRP A 324 11.93 -2.68 -11.37
N PHE A 325 11.05 -2.36 -12.31
CA PHE A 325 10.28 -3.39 -13.01
C PHE A 325 11.09 -4.12 -14.08
N ASN A 326 12.06 -3.43 -14.70
CA ASN A 326 13.06 -4.03 -15.59
C ASN A 326 14.45 -3.58 -15.15
N VAL A 327 15.31 -4.55 -14.83
CA VAL A 327 16.67 -4.27 -14.36
C VAL A 327 17.51 -3.72 -15.53
N PRO A 328 18.12 -2.52 -15.39
CA PRO A 328 18.98 -1.96 -16.43
C PRO A 328 20.12 -2.90 -16.82
N PRO A 329 20.53 -2.95 -18.11
CA PRO A 329 21.54 -3.90 -18.61
C PRO A 329 22.80 -4.00 -17.76
N GLU A 330 23.29 -2.87 -17.25
CA GLU A 330 24.49 -2.75 -16.42
C GLU A 330 24.37 -3.40 -15.03
N TYR A 331 23.16 -3.66 -14.55
CA TYR A 331 22.89 -4.31 -13.26
C TYR A 331 22.36 -5.74 -13.39
N GLN A 332 22.10 -6.23 -14.60
CA GLN A 332 21.53 -7.57 -14.82
C GLN A 332 22.43 -8.69 -14.29
N ASN A 333 23.75 -8.48 -14.26
CA ASN A 333 24.69 -9.43 -13.67
C ASN A 333 24.48 -9.64 -12.17
N ARG A 334 23.86 -8.69 -11.45
CA ARG A 334 23.54 -8.81 -10.01
C ARG A 334 22.25 -9.58 -9.76
N ARG A 335 21.43 -9.82 -10.80
CA ARG A 335 20.17 -10.57 -10.67
C ARG A 335 20.44 -12.04 -10.36
N VAL A 336 19.72 -12.58 -9.39
CA VAL A 336 19.76 -14.01 -9.05
C VAL A 336 19.20 -14.82 -10.23
N VAL A 337 19.94 -15.86 -10.62
CA VAL A 337 19.53 -16.85 -11.60
C VAL A 337 18.89 -17.99 -10.82
N ILE A 338 17.59 -18.22 -11.05
CA ILE A 338 16.84 -19.27 -10.36
C ILE A 338 17.13 -20.61 -11.04
N GLU A 339 17.74 -21.53 -10.31
CA GLU A 339 18.02 -22.90 -10.76
C GLU A 339 16.73 -23.60 -11.21
N ASP A 340 16.84 -24.39 -12.29
CA ASP A 340 15.77 -25.22 -12.85
C ASP A 340 14.47 -24.47 -13.21
N ARG A 341 14.51 -23.14 -13.36
CA ARG A 341 13.35 -22.34 -13.78
C ARG A 341 13.70 -21.28 -14.80
N ASP A 342 13.04 -21.36 -15.95
CA ASP A 342 13.05 -20.26 -16.91
C ASP A 342 12.22 -19.07 -16.40
N MET A 343 12.91 -18.00 -16.02
CA MET A 343 12.33 -16.74 -15.58
C MET A 343 12.24 -15.69 -16.69
N SER A 344 12.67 -16.01 -17.92
CA SER A 344 12.70 -15.09 -19.07
C SER A 344 11.37 -14.40 -19.32
N ARG A 345 10.25 -15.09 -19.06
CA ARG A 345 8.90 -14.53 -19.22
C ARG A 345 8.62 -13.30 -18.36
N PHE A 346 9.39 -13.06 -17.32
CA PHE A 346 9.25 -11.92 -16.39
C PHE A 346 10.25 -10.79 -16.66
N PHE A 347 11.20 -10.97 -17.60
CA PHE A 347 12.20 -9.97 -17.94
C PHE A 347 11.78 -9.16 -19.16
N ASP A 348 12.25 -7.91 -19.22
CA ASP A 348 12.08 -6.99 -20.36
C ASP A 348 10.62 -6.90 -20.82
N ARG A 349 9.72 -6.76 -19.84
CA ARG A 349 8.27 -6.63 -20.02
C ARG A 349 7.85 -5.17 -19.82
N PRO A 350 6.62 -4.78 -20.19
CA PRO A 350 6.08 -3.48 -19.80
C PRO A 350 6.27 -3.19 -18.29
N PRO A 351 6.61 -1.96 -17.90
CA PRO A 351 7.20 -1.60 -16.61
C PRO A 351 6.23 -1.58 -15.42
N TYR A 352 5.26 -2.49 -15.37
CA TYR A 352 4.29 -2.63 -14.27
C TYR A 352 4.15 -4.07 -13.77
N LYS A 353 4.84 -5.05 -14.37
CA LYS A 353 4.54 -6.47 -14.12
C LYS A 353 5.21 -7.06 -12.88
N VAL A 354 6.52 -6.89 -12.72
CA VAL A 354 7.24 -7.50 -11.59
C VAL A 354 8.32 -6.57 -11.10
N LEU A 355 8.15 -6.08 -9.86
CA LEU A 355 9.21 -5.31 -9.21
C LEU A 355 10.35 -6.24 -8.82
N VAL A 356 11.54 -5.71 -8.92
CA VAL A 356 12.80 -6.31 -8.48
C VAL A 356 13.42 -5.30 -7.53
N CYS A 357 13.94 -5.70 -6.37
CA CYS A 357 14.39 -4.74 -5.33
C CYS A 357 15.57 -5.28 -4.53
N VAL A 358 16.50 -4.39 -4.19
CA VAL A 358 17.43 -4.51 -3.06
C VAL A 358 17.65 -3.12 -2.46
N ARG A 359 17.93 -3.06 -1.16
CA ARG A 359 18.55 -1.89 -0.53
C ARG A 359 19.85 -2.34 0.12
N ARG A 360 20.97 -1.72 -0.27
CA ARG A 360 22.26 -1.94 0.41
C ARG A 360 22.23 -1.21 1.75
N PRO A 361 22.55 -1.85 2.88
CA PRO A 361 23.02 -1.11 4.03
C PRO A 361 24.50 -0.75 3.83
N VAL A 362 24.85 0.51 4.12
CA VAL A 362 26.24 0.96 4.03
C VAL A 362 27.07 0.24 5.09
N GLN A 363 28.03 -0.60 4.65
CA GLN A 363 28.99 -1.23 5.54
C GLN A 363 29.90 -0.16 6.17
N HIS A 364 29.82 0.04 7.48
CA HIS A 364 30.98 0.53 8.24
C HIS A 364 31.83 -0.69 8.58
N SER A 365 33.08 -0.73 8.09
CA SER A 365 33.98 -1.86 8.32
C SER A 365 34.16 -2.10 9.82
N ARG A 366 33.59 -3.20 10.32
CA ARG A 366 34.04 -3.74 11.61
C ARG A 366 35.38 -4.42 11.34
N ARG A 367 36.47 -3.79 11.79
CA ARG A 367 37.69 -4.55 12.10
C ARG A 367 37.29 -5.56 13.16
N LEU A 368 37.16 -6.82 12.76
CA LEU A 368 37.17 -7.93 13.70
C LEU A 368 38.53 -7.88 14.40
N SER A 369 38.55 -7.42 15.63
CA SER A 369 39.67 -7.68 16.53
C SER A 369 39.54 -9.13 16.98
N GLU A 370 40.43 -9.98 16.46
CA GLU A 370 40.70 -11.30 17.02
C GLU A 370 41.02 -11.16 18.52
N VAL A 371 40.37 -11.97 19.35
CA VAL A 371 40.83 -12.37 20.68
C VAL A 371 40.55 -13.86 20.85
#